data_AF-A0A844XV25-F1
#
_entry.id   AF-A0A844XV25-F1
#
_cell.length_a   1.000
_cell.length_b   1.000
_cell.length_c   1.000
_cell.angle_alpha   90.00
_cell.angle_beta   90.00
_cell.angle_gamma   90.00
#
_symmetry.space_group_name_H-M   'P 1'
#
loop_
_entity.id
_entity.type
_entity.pdbx_description
1 polymer ?
#
loop_
_entity_poly.entity_id
_entity_poly.type
_entity_poly.pdbx_seq_one_letter_code
_entity_poly.pdbx_strand_id
1 'polypeptide(L)'
;MKFTKATLVASAAALSLGLAACDSPTEEAAEEQAEGMEAEADAMEDAGTITDEQADAMEAEADNVEDAAEGDTDEYTEGMEEAVN
;
A
#
# COMPACT_ATOMS: atom_id res chain seq x y z
N MET A 1 -5.33 -25.23 39.80
CA MET A 1 -6.58 -24.93 39.07
C MET A 1 -7.20 -23.70 39.74
N LYS A 2 -7.27 -22.53 39.10
CA LYS A 2 -8.29 -22.19 38.09
C LYS A 2 -7.80 -20.98 37.28
N PHE A 3 -7.25 -21.23 36.09
CA PHE A 3 -7.17 -20.21 35.05
C PHE A 3 -8.55 -20.15 34.43
N THR A 4 -9.32 -19.13 34.79
CA THR A 4 -10.63 -18.90 34.19
C THR A 4 -10.42 -18.58 32.72
N LYS A 5 -10.82 -19.52 31.85
CA LYS A 5 -11.01 -19.33 30.42
C LYS A 5 -12.12 -18.28 30.21
N ALA A 6 -11.81 -17.02 30.45
CA ALA A 6 -12.63 -15.89 30.00
C ALA A 6 -12.03 -15.41 28.68
N THR A 7 -12.39 -16.13 27.63
CA THR A 7 -12.86 -15.54 26.38
C THR A 7 -12.02 -14.37 25.83
N LEU A 8 -10.86 -14.72 25.25
CA LEU A 8 -10.19 -13.93 24.20
C LEU A 8 -11.04 -13.96 22.91
N VAL A 9 -12.22 -13.36 22.94
CA VAL A 9 -13.06 -13.14 21.74
C VAL A 9 -13.66 -11.76 21.84
N ALA A 10 -12.88 -10.73 21.48
CA ALA A 10 -13.40 -9.38 21.34
C ALA A 10 -12.60 -8.48 20.38
N SER A 11 -11.81 -9.05 19.44
CA SER A 11 -10.98 -8.23 18.55
C SER A 11 -11.10 -8.56 17.06
N ALA A 12 -12.06 -9.41 16.66
CA ALA A 12 -12.26 -9.71 15.23
C ALA A 12 -13.20 -8.71 14.52
N ALA A 13 -14.00 -7.93 15.27
CA ALA A 13 -14.96 -6.99 14.68
C ALA A 13 -14.33 -5.66 14.23
N ALA A 14 -13.11 -5.33 14.68
CA ALA A 14 -12.41 -4.12 14.26
C ALA A 14 -11.76 -4.27 12.87
N LEU A 15 -11.44 -5.50 12.45
CA LEU A 15 -10.83 -5.75 11.14
C LEU A 15 -11.86 -5.77 10.00
N SER A 16 -13.13 -6.04 10.30
CA SER A 16 -14.22 -6.07 9.30
C SER A 16 -14.77 -4.69 8.90
N LEU A 17 -14.34 -3.61 9.56
CA LEU A 17 -14.67 -2.23 9.18
C LEU A 17 -13.60 -1.56 8.30
N GLY A 18 -12.42 -2.20 8.13
CA GLY A 18 -11.32 -1.68 7.31
C GLY A 18 -11.36 -2.15 5.84
N LEU A 19 -11.86 -3.35 5.56
CA LEU A 19 -11.88 -3.91 4.19
C LEU A 19 -12.76 -3.15 3.17
N ALA A 20 -13.62 -2.23 3.61
CA ALA A 20 -14.41 -1.37 2.73
C ALA A 20 -13.83 0.06 2.62
N ALA A 21 -12.69 0.31 3.27
CA ALA A 21 -11.95 1.57 3.19
C ALA A 21 -10.65 1.44 2.38
N CYS A 22 -10.20 0.22 2.06
CA CYS A 22 -9.14 -0.13 1.10
C CYS A 22 -9.69 -0.28 -0.34
N ASP A 23 -10.72 0.49 -0.68
CA ASP A 23 -11.23 0.62 -2.06
C ASP A 23 -12.01 1.94 -2.11
N SER A 24 -11.34 3.00 -1.66
CA SER A 24 -11.95 4.32 -1.57
C SER A 24 -11.84 5.06 -2.92
N PRO A 25 -12.76 5.98 -3.27
CA PRO A 25 -12.63 6.78 -4.49
C PRO A 25 -11.35 7.62 -4.55
N THR A 26 -10.65 7.79 -3.43
CA THR A 26 -9.37 8.46 -3.34
C THR A 26 -8.22 7.54 -3.73
N GLU A 27 -8.30 6.28 -3.30
CA GLU A 27 -7.35 5.21 -3.60
C GLU A 27 -7.42 4.81 -5.07
N GLU A 28 -8.62 4.55 -5.59
CA GLU A 28 -8.82 4.23 -7.01
C GLU A 28 -8.38 5.38 -7.93
N ALA A 29 -8.53 6.64 -7.49
CA ALA A 29 -8.04 7.80 -8.23
C ALA A 29 -6.51 7.97 -8.15
N ALA A 30 -5.87 7.50 -7.08
CA ALA A 30 -4.43 7.51 -6.92
C ALA A 30 -3.78 6.34 -7.68
N GLU A 31 -4.39 5.16 -7.65
CA GLU A 31 -4.04 3.99 -8.47
C GLU A 31 -4.11 4.34 -9.96
N GLU A 32 -5.23 4.91 -10.44
CA GLU A 32 -5.36 5.34 -11.84
C GLU A 32 -4.33 6.43 -12.22
N GLN A 33 -3.92 7.24 -11.25
CA GLN A 33 -2.87 8.25 -11.45
C GLN A 33 -1.47 7.61 -11.51
N ALA A 34 -1.18 6.65 -10.62
CA ALA A 34 0.08 5.93 -10.55
C ALA A 34 0.28 5.06 -11.80
N GLU A 35 -0.73 4.27 -12.20
CA GLU A 35 -0.73 3.49 -13.45
C GLU A 35 -0.47 4.39 -14.67
N GLY A 36 -1.02 5.61 -14.68
CA GLY A 36 -0.79 6.58 -15.73
C GLY A 36 0.67 7.07 -15.80
N MET A 37 1.32 7.21 -14.65
CA MET A 37 2.73 7.60 -14.57
C MET A 37 3.67 6.47 -14.95
N GLU A 38 3.40 5.24 -14.50
CA GLU A 38 4.17 4.06 -14.91
C GLU A 38 4.08 3.84 -16.41
N ALA A 39 2.87 3.89 -16.98
CA ALA A 39 2.68 3.74 -18.42
C ALA A 39 3.40 4.83 -19.23
N GLU A 40 3.53 6.04 -18.68
CA GLU A 40 4.32 7.11 -19.31
C GLU A 40 5.83 6.83 -19.20
N ALA A 41 6.31 6.35 -18.05
CA ALA A 41 7.70 5.97 -17.83
C ALA A 41 8.12 4.85 -18.79
N ASP A 42 7.35 3.76 -18.84
CA ASP A 42 7.51 2.64 -19.78
C ASP A 42 7.58 3.13 -21.23
N ALA A 43 6.60 3.95 -21.65
CA ALA A 43 6.56 4.47 -23.01
C ALA A 43 7.78 5.35 -23.34
N MET A 44 8.31 6.07 -22.36
CA MET A 44 9.51 6.89 -22.54
C MET A 44 10.79 6.06 -22.55
N GLU A 45 10.87 4.97 -21.77
CA GLU A 45 11.95 3.99 -21.78
C GLU A 45 12.01 3.26 -23.12
N ASP A 46 10.87 2.73 -23.57
CA ASP A 46 10.72 2.05 -24.86
C ASP A 46 11.06 2.95 -26.05
N ALA A 47 10.72 4.25 -25.95
CA ALA A 47 11.08 5.24 -26.95
C ALA A 47 12.56 5.65 -26.90
N GLY A 48 13.32 5.19 -25.89
CA GLY A 48 14.72 5.52 -25.66
C GLY A 48 14.94 6.98 -25.26
N THR A 49 13.91 7.62 -24.71
CA THR A 49 13.92 9.02 -24.29
C THR A 49 14.49 9.21 -22.88
N ILE A 50 14.32 8.19 -22.04
CA ILE A 50 14.91 8.09 -20.70
C ILE A 50 15.68 6.77 -20.60
N THR A 51 16.56 6.65 -19.61
CA THR A 51 17.22 5.39 -19.26
C THR A 51 16.37 4.58 -18.29
N ASP A 52 16.62 3.29 -18.19
CA ASP A 52 16.00 2.36 -17.23
C ASP A 52 16.01 2.96 -15.80
N GLU A 53 17.16 3.46 -15.33
CA GLU A 53 17.29 4.08 -13.99
C GLU A 53 16.46 5.37 -13.79
N GLN A 54 16.03 6.01 -14.87
CA GLN A 54 15.13 7.17 -14.81
C GLN A 54 13.67 6.73 -14.85
N ALA A 55 13.35 5.65 -15.57
CA ALA A 55 12.03 5.02 -15.53
C ALA A 55 11.75 4.46 -14.12
N ASP A 56 12.72 3.72 -13.56
CA ASP A 56 12.68 3.21 -12.18
C ASP A 56 12.39 4.31 -11.15
N ALA A 57 12.98 5.51 -11.32
CA ALA A 57 12.77 6.63 -10.41
C ALA A 57 11.37 7.25 -10.55
N MET A 58 10.77 7.16 -11.74
CA MET A 58 9.41 7.63 -12.01
C MET A 58 8.37 6.63 -11.49
N GLU A 59 8.59 5.34 -11.70
CA GLU A 59 7.78 4.25 -11.13
C GLU A 59 7.81 4.31 -9.60
N ALA A 60 8.99 4.48 -8.98
CA ALA A 60 9.08 4.65 -7.54
C ALA A 60 8.29 5.87 -7.03
N GLU A 61 8.15 6.94 -7.80
CA GLU A 61 7.32 8.08 -7.42
C GLU A 61 5.81 7.79 -7.62
N ALA A 62 5.45 6.93 -8.58
CA ALA A 62 4.09 6.42 -8.75
C ALA A 62 3.68 5.53 -7.56
N ASP A 63 4.55 4.59 -7.15
CA ASP A 63 4.36 3.76 -5.95
C ASP A 63 4.07 4.63 -4.71
N ASN A 64 4.88 5.69 -4.50
CA ASN A 64 4.68 6.60 -3.37
C ASN A 64 3.32 7.33 -3.38
N VAL A 65 2.72 7.54 -4.56
CA VAL A 65 1.40 8.16 -4.69
C VAL A 65 0.29 7.17 -4.34
N GLU A 66 0.44 5.92 -4.76
CA GLU A 66 -0.45 4.81 -4.40
C GLU A 66 -0.42 4.56 -2.88
N ASP A 67 0.78 4.34 -2.32
CA ASP A 67 1.00 4.08 -0.88
C ASP A 67 0.41 5.21 0.00
N ALA A 68 0.62 6.47 -0.39
CA ALA A 68 0.10 7.62 0.35
C ALA A 68 -1.43 7.70 0.34
N ALA A 69 -2.08 7.14 -0.69
CA ALA A 69 -3.53 7.13 -0.83
C ALA A 69 -4.17 5.89 -0.18
N GLU A 70 -3.54 4.72 -0.26
CA GLU A 70 -3.90 3.53 0.52
C GLU A 70 -3.77 3.79 2.03
N GLY A 71 -2.90 4.72 2.41
CA GLY A 71 -2.65 5.06 3.79
C GLY A 71 -1.84 3.99 4.52
N ASP A 72 -1.26 3.04 3.78
CA ASP A 72 -0.26 2.12 4.28
C ASP A 72 1.06 2.90 4.42
N THR A 73 1.17 3.57 5.58
CA THR A 73 2.48 3.96 6.09
C THR A 73 3.16 2.66 6.52
N ASP A 74 3.91 2.02 5.64
CA ASP A 74 4.70 0.81 5.93
C ASP A 74 5.61 0.95 7.18
N GLU A 75 5.84 2.18 7.66
CA GLU A 75 6.43 2.49 8.97
C GLU A 75 5.69 1.85 10.16
N TYR A 76 4.39 1.56 10.06
CA TYR A 76 3.62 0.86 11.10
C TYR A 76 3.54 -0.66 10.91
N THR A 77 3.69 -1.16 9.69
CA THR A 77 3.58 -2.59 9.37
C THR A 77 4.90 -3.33 9.64
N GLU A 78 6.05 -2.80 9.20
CA GLU A 78 7.36 -3.41 9.52
C GLU A 78 7.63 -3.44 11.04
N GLY A 79 7.26 -2.39 11.78
CA GLY A 79 7.45 -2.32 13.23
C GLY A 79 6.58 -3.31 14.02
N MET A 80 5.49 -3.79 13.42
CA MET A 80 4.59 -4.76 14.05
C MET A 80 4.93 -6.21 13.65
N GLU A 81 5.50 -6.44 12.46
CA GLU A 81 6.04 -7.74 12.06
C GLU A 81 7.35 -8.09 12.80
N GLU A 82 8.22 -7.11 13.06
CA GLU A 82 9.42 -7.33 13.91
C GLU A 82 9.04 -7.59 15.39
N ALA A 83 7.94 -7.01 15.87
CA ALA A 83 7.45 -7.25 17.23
C ALA A 83 6.80 -8.65 17.42
N VAL A 84 6.58 -9.40 16.34
CA VAL A 84 5.93 -10.72 16.32
C VAL A 84 6.94 -11.86 16.06
N ASN A 85 8.24 -11.58 15.88
CA ASN A 85 9.27 -12.59 15.65
C ASN A 85 10.25 -12.77 16.82
#